data_AF-A0A7X9HMZ7-F1
#
_entry.id   AF-A0A7X9HMZ7-F1
#
_cell.length_a   1.000
_cell.length_b   1.000
_cell.length_c   1.000
_cell.angle_alpha   90.00
_cell.angle_beta   90.00
_cell.angle_gamma   90.00
#
_symmetry.space_group_name_H-M   'P 1'
#
loop_
_entity.id
_entity.type
_entity.pdbx_description
1 polymer ?
#
loop_
_entity_poly.entity_id
_entity_poly.type
_entity_poly.pdbx_seq_one_letter_code
_entity_poly.pdbx_strand_id
1 'polypeptide(L)'
;MPHTRIVSLLLLGFTLVAPIGCGGGSEAVVSSRAYKGHENDLDMNAFVNAFKKTLGTRLDDCQTCHTGFAFTTGSGTGQKTVNKNACDYCHLIQHPDATGFNEPQPTTYAETLNPFGKDYAAAGRSQKAFGGIKSKDSDGDGYDNQAEIADLKYPGDAASKPGQKNPTVKAFTMEQLKALTAHQEFMLANASKQQYDFYATYKGVKVKDLLTAAGVDPTDPNLTGVTVIAPDGFMKDFPVAKINSAYPAGVFYGGLDTATLPNPCGFVQYPDQLPAGVVDGQPIPGEQWLMLAYERDGLAIDPSSLDPTSGKINGEGPYRIIVPQSTPGAPDRGSQYPQPTCGDSYDYDQAKDHNAGDMVRGVIAIRINPLPAGVEDFDAKNGGWAYIANSTVLLYGYGIEKP
;
A
#
# COMPACT_ATOMS: atom_id res chain seq x y z
N MET A 1 -73.26 -1.60 -8.23
CA MET A 1 -73.47 -1.20 -9.65
C MET A 1 -72.25 -0.43 -10.11
N PRO A 2 -71.38 -1.03 -10.92
CA PRO A 2 -70.23 -0.36 -11.51
C PRO A 2 -70.61 0.21 -12.88
N HIS A 3 -70.10 1.40 -13.23
CA HIS A 3 -70.18 1.92 -14.59
C HIS A 3 -68.85 1.72 -15.32
N THR A 4 -68.95 0.86 -16.33
CA THR A 4 -68.02 0.54 -17.39
C THR A 4 -67.61 1.79 -18.16
N ARG A 5 -66.29 1.96 -18.40
CA ARG A 5 -65.80 2.77 -19.52
C ARG A 5 -64.95 1.89 -20.43
N ILE A 6 -65.48 1.70 -21.63
CA ILE A 6 -64.83 1.11 -22.80
C ILE A 6 -63.91 2.19 -23.38
N VAL A 7 -62.64 1.86 -23.55
CA VAL A 7 -61.74 2.59 -24.45
C VAL A 7 -61.16 1.59 -25.42
N SER A 8 -61.63 1.66 -26.66
CA SER A 8 -61.02 1.07 -27.83
C SER A 8 -59.66 1.69 -28.08
N LEU A 9 -58.61 0.89 -28.30
CA LEU A 9 -57.39 1.38 -28.93
C LEU A 9 -56.98 0.46 -30.08
N LEU A 10 -56.68 1.13 -31.19
CA LEU A 10 -56.32 0.64 -32.52
C LEU A 10 -55.23 -0.42 -32.53
N LEU A 11 -55.44 -1.46 -33.36
CA LEU A 11 -54.37 -2.21 -34.01
C LEU A 11 -53.60 -1.28 -34.96
N LEU A 12 -52.27 -1.20 -34.83
CA LEU A 12 -51.39 -0.71 -35.90
C LEU A 12 -50.27 -1.71 -36.20
N GLY A 13 -50.31 -2.20 -37.43
CA GLY A 13 -49.25 -2.64 -38.32
C GLY A 13 -47.89 -3.05 -37.76
N PHE A 14 -47.57 -4.33 -37.95
CA PHE A 14 -46.22 -4.85 -38.09
C PHE A 14 -45.52 -4.22 -39.31
N THR A 15 -44.40 -3.54 -39.10
CA THR A 15 -43.35 -3.34 -40.11
C THR A 15 -42.07 -3.97 -39.59
N LEU A 16 -41.67 -5.08 -40.24
CA LEU A 16 -40.32 -5.65 -40.09
C LEU A 16 -39.30 -4.64 -40.62
N VAL A 17 -38.57 -4.01 -39.70
CA VAL A 17 -37.31 -3.34 -40.01
C VAL A 17 -36.19 -4.31 -39.65
N ALA A 18 -35.50 -4.82 -40.66
CA ALA A 18 -34.28 -5.60 -40.47
C ALA A 18 -33.21 -4.72 -39.80
N PRO A 19 -32.56 -5.14 -38.70
CA PRO A 19 -31.38 -4.45 -38.23
C PRO A 19 -30.22 -4.79 -39.17
N ILE A 20 -29.90 -3.79 -40.00
CA ILE A 20 -28.60 -3.63 -40.64
C ILE A 20 -27.53 -3.75 -39.55
N GLY A 21 -26.54 -4.61 -39.79
CA GLY A 21 -25.48 -4.90 -38.83
C GLY A 21 -24.74 -3.65 -38.37
N CYS A 22 -24.83 -3.37 -37.08
CA CYS A 22 -23.84 -2.56 -36.39
C CYS A 22 -22.67 -3.50 -36.05
N GLY A 23 -21.53 -3.27 -36.70
CA GLY A 23 -20.27 -3.81 -36.24
C GLY A 23 -20.06 -3.39 -34.79
N GLY A 24 -20.13 -4.35 -33.87
CA GLY A 24 -19.67 -4.16 -32.51
C GLY A 24 -18.16 -3.96 -32.55
N GLY A 25 -17.71 -2.73 -32.78
CA GLY A 25 -16.37 -2.33 -32.41
C GLY A 25 -16.27 -2.58 -30.91
N SER A 26 -15.55 -3.62 -30.50
CA SER A 26 -15.28 -3.84 -29.09
C SER A 26 -14.58 -2.58 -28.59
N GLU A 27 -15.19 -1.85 -27.66
CA GLU A 27 -14.56 -0.69 -27.05
C GLU A 27 -13.16 -1.09 -26.56
N ALA A 28 -12.19 -0.19 -26.79
CA ALA A 28 -10.83 -0.40 -26.33
C ALA A 28 -10.85 -0.53 -24.80
N VAL A 29 -10.27 -1.60 -24.30
CA VAL A 29 -10.18 -1.86 -22.87
C VAL A 29 -9.16 -0.90 -22.27
N VAL A 30 -9.50 -0.26 -21.16
CA VAL A 30 -8.59 0.63 -20.44
C VAL A 30 -7.98 -0.12 -19.27
N SER A 31 -6.67 0.00 -19.08
CA SER A 31 -5.95 -0.56 -17.93
C SER A 31 -6.64 -0.15 -16.63
N SER A 32 -6.82 -1.11 -15.73
CA SER A 32 -7.56 -0.91 -14.47
C SER A 32 -6.66 -0.71 -13.26
N ARG A 33 -5.36 -1.01 -13.38
CA ARG A 33 -4.42 -1.06 -12.25
C ARG A 33 -3.16 -0.21 -12.45
N ALA A 34 -2.73 0.06 -13.68
CA ALA A 34 -1.66 1.02 -13.92
C ALA A 34 -2.06 2.42 -13.44
N TYR A 35 -1.13 3.11 -12.80
CA TYR A 35 -1.36 4.45 -12.28
C TYR A 35 -1.72 5.42 -13.41
N LYS A 36 -2.84 6.13 -13.23
CA LYS A 36 -3.45 7.02 -14.23
C LYS A 36 -2.68 8.33 -14.40
N GLY A 37 -2.55 8.78 -15.63
CA GLY A 37 -1.99 10.10 -15.97
C GLY A 37 -0.55 10.05 -16.50
N HIS A 38 -0.04 8.89 -16.87
CA HIS A 38 1.32 8.73 -17.43
C HIS A 38 1.26 8.65 -18.95
N GLU A 39 1.74 9.67 -19.67
CA GLU A 39 1.78 9.68 -21.14
C GLU A 39 0.47 9.18 -21.81
N ASN A 40 -0.68 9.58 -21.22
CA ASN A 40 -2.04 9.18 -21.61
C ASN A 40 -2.37 7.68 -21.45
N ASP A 41 -1.64 6.97 -20.59
CA ASP A 41 -1.79 5.55 -20.24
C ASP A 41 -1.67 4.59 -21.44
N LEU A 42 -1.06 5.05 -22.53
CA LEU A 42 -1.11 4.38 -23.84
C LEU A 42 -0.47 2.98 -23.82
N ASP A 43 0.65 2.81 -23.13
CA ASP A 43 1.38 1.54 -23.12
C ASP A 43 0.61 0.44 -22.41
N MET A 44 0.06 0.75 -21.24
CA MET A 44 -0.69 -0.24 -20.47
C MET A 44 -2.05 -0.53 -21.11
N ASN A 45 -2.70 0.49 -21.71
CA ASN A 45 -3.87 0.27 -22.55
C ASN A 45 -3.52 -0.62 -23.76
N ALA A 46 -2.40 -0.38 -24.45
CA ALA A 46 -1.96 -1.23 -25.55
C ALA A 46 -1.69 -2.67 -25.08
N PHE A 47 -1.06 -2.85 -23.92
CA PHE A 47 -0.78 -4.16 -23.33
C PHE A 47 -2.07 -4.94 -23.04
N VAL A 48 -3.02 -4.37 -22.28
CA VAL A 48 -4.26 -5.08 -21.96
C VAL A 48 -5.14 -5.30 -23.19
N ASN A 49 -5.04 -4.45 -24.23
CA ASN A 49 -5.74 -4.72 -25.50
C ASN A 49 -5.06 -5.82 -26.33
N ALA A 50 -3.74 -5.98 -26.25
CA ALA A 50 -3.03 -7.12 -26.85
C ALA A 50 -3.29 -8.42 -26.09
N PHE A 51 -3.39 -8.35 -24.75
CA PHE A 51 -3.55 -9.49 -23.86
C PHE A 51 -4.76 -9.34 -22.96
N LYS A 52 -5.98 -9.31 -23.51
CA LYS A 52 -7.24 -9.01 -22.78
C LYS A 52 -7.48 -9.76 -21.47
N LYS A 53 -6.90 -10.96 -21.31
CA LYS A 53 -7.00 -11.76 -20.07
C LYS A 53 -6.19 -11.19 -18.91
N THR A 54 -5.27 -10.26 -19.16
CA THR A 54 -4.45 -9.64 -18.13
C THR A 54 -5.13 -8.46 -17.46
N LEU A 55 -6.24 -7.94 -17.99
CA LEU A 55 -6.99 -6.84 -17.36
C LEU A 55 -7.35 -7.19 -15.92
N GLY A 56 -7.03 -6.29 -14.98
CA GLY A 56 -7.29 -6.49 -13.57
C GLY A 56 -6.47 -7.63 -12.94
N THR A 57 -5.42 -8.09 -13.62
CA THR A 57 -4.42 -9.02 -13.05
C THR A 57 -3.18 -8.25 -12.61
N ARG A 58 -2.13 -8.95 -12.18
CA ARG A 58 -0.85 -8.35 -11.82
C ARG A 58 -0.04 -7.82 -13.02
N LEU A 59 -0.38 -8.24 -14.24
CA LEU A 59 0.23 -7.75 -15.48
C LEU A 59 -0.50 -6.51 -16.04
N ASP A 60 -1.60 -6.09 -15.44
CA ASP A 60 -2.26 -4.82 -15.79
C ASP A 60 -1.55 -3.64 -15.11
N ASP A 61 -0.22 -3.59 -15.20
CA ASP A 61 0.62 -2.74 -14.38
C ASP A 61 1.88 -2.22 -15.07
N CYS A 62 2.35 -1.03 -14.67
CA CYS A 62 3.58 -0.39 -15.12
C CYS A 62 4.80 -1.32 -15.04
N GLN A 63 4.90 -2.15 -13.99
CA GLN A 63 6.01 -3.11 -13.84
C GLN A 63 6.13 -4.11 -14.98
N THR A 64 5.04 -4.38 -15.70
CA THR A 64 5.11 -5.27 -16.86
C THR A 64 6.19 -4.81 -17.83
N CYS A 65 6.38 -3.49 -17.98
CA CYS A 65 7.41 -2.89 -18.82
C CYS A 65 8.54 -2.20 -18.04
N HIS A 66 8.34 -1.88 -16.76
CA HIS A 66 9.28 -1.10 -15.95
C HIS A 66 9.89 -1.91 -14.79
N THR A 67 11.05 -1.47 -14.32
CA THR A 67 11.75 -2.07 -13.17
C THR A 67 11.81 -1.10 -12.00
N GLY A 68 11.81 -1.65 -10.78
CA GLY A 68 12.30 -0.93 -9.60
C GLY A 68 13.83 -0.98 -9.50
N PHE A 69 14.37 -0.44 -8.40
CA PHE A 69 15.79 -0.51 -8.08
C PHE A 69 16.03 -0.53 -6.57
N ALA A 70 17.05 -1.28 -6.15
CA ALA A 70 17.51 -1.31 -4.77
C ALA A 70 18.73 -0.39 -4.62
N PHE A 71 18.54 0.75 -3.98
CA PHE A 71 19.61 1.68 -3.64
C PHE A 71 20.24 1.30 -2.31
N THR A 72 21.47 1.76 -2.08
CA THR A 72 22.12 1.75 -0.78
C THR A 72 22.38 3.17 -0.31
N THR A 73 22.23 3.39 0.99
CA THR A 73 22.50 4.67 1.66
C THR A 73 23.48 4.46 2.80
N GLY A 74 24.28 5.48 3.10
CA GLY A 74 25.31 5.40 4.15
C GLY A 74 26.51 4.54 3.73
N SER A 75 27.37 4.23 4.70
CA SER A 75 28.63 3.52 4.46
C SER A 75 28.96 2.53 5.60
N GLY A 76 29.80 1.54 5.27
CA GLY A 76 30.29 0.55 6.24
C GLY A 76 29.17 -0.24 6.91
N THR A 77 29.27 -0.41 8.24
CA THR A 77 28.27 -1.12 9.04
C THR A 77 26.93 -0.39 9.18
N GLY A 78 26.85 0.88 8.76
CA GLY A 78 25.63 1.69 8.74
C GLY A 78 24.90 1.68 7.39
N GLN A 79 25.40 0.93 6.41
CA GLN A 79 24.80 0.86 5.08
C GLN A 79 23.39 0.23 5.15
N LYS A 80 22.42 0.89 4.53
CA LYS A 80 21.02 0.43 4.46
C LYS A 80 20.57 0.30 3.01
N THR A 81 19.82 -0.75 2.71
CA THR A 81 19.15 -0.91 1.41
C THR A 81 17.80 -0.20 1.42
N VAL A 82 17.55 0.62 0.40
CA VAL A 82 16.29 1.32 0.14
C VAL A 82 15.76 0.83 -1.20
N ASN A 83 14.60 0.17 -1.19
CA ASN A 83 13.99 -0.33 -2.41
C ASN A 83 13.01 0.71 -2.95
N LYS A 84 13.13 1.06 -4.23
CA LYS A 84 12.16 1.87 -4.99
C LYS A 84 11.42 0.94 -5.95
N ASN A 85 10.10 1.02 -5.98
CA ASN A 85 9.30 0.24 -6.94
C ASN A 85 9.42 0.81 -8.36
N ALA A 86 8.74 0.22 -9.36
CA ALA A 86 8.86 0.67 -10.74
C ALA A 86 8.34 2.11 -10.94
N CYS A 87 7.27 2.49 -10.24
CA CYS A 87 6.74 3.85 -10.26
C CYS A 87 7.68 4.84 -9.57
N ASP A 88 8.12 4.57 -8.33
CA ASP A 88 9.01 5.47 -7.60
C ASP A 88 10.34 5.65 -8.34
N TYR A 89 10.91 4.55 -8.84
CA TYR A 89 12.17 4.59 -9.59
C TYR A 89 11.99 5.42 -10.87
N CYS A 90 10.85 5.27 -11.57
CA CYS A 90 10.52 6.10 -12.71
C CYS A 90 10.33 7.58 -12.34
N HIS A 91 9.76 7.86 -11.17
CA HIS A 91 9.50 9.23 -10.72
C HIS A 91 10.76 9.96 -10.26
N LEU A 92 11.87 9.25 -9.96
CA LEU A 92 13.17 9.89 -9.71
C LEU A 92 13.69 10.72 -10.90
N ILE A 93 13.20 10.46 -12.12
CA ILE A 93 13.55 11.26 -13.30
C ILE A 93 13.04 12.71 -13.15
N GLN A 94 11.80 12.87 -12.69
CA GLN A 94 11.17 14.18 -12.52
C GLN A 94 11.40 14.77 -11.13
N HIS A 95 11.53 13.89 -10.14
CA HIS A 95 11.68 14.21 -8.73
C HIS A 95 12.90 13.49 -8.17
N PRO A 96 14.13 13.86 -8.60
CA PRO A 96 15.34 13.24 -8.11
C PRO A 96 15.40 13.41 -6.59
N ASP A 97 15.66 12.31 -5.91
CA ASP A 97 15.72 12.29 -4.46
C ASP A 97 17.07 12.89 -4.04
N ALA A 98 17.05 13.92 -3.20
CA ALA A 98 18.28 14.54 -2.70
C ALA A 98 19.01 13.64 -1.69
N THR A 99 18.48 12.46 -1.36
CA THR A 99 19.13 11.52 -0.45
C THR A 99 20.44 10.98 -1.04
N GLY A 100 21.40 10.75 -0.14
CA GLY A 100 22.73 10.23 -0.47
C GLY A 100 22.71 8.74 -0.85
N PHE A 101 21.98 8.41 -1.91
CA PHE A 101 22.09 7.12 -2.57
C PHE A 101 23.51 6.97 -3.13
N ASN A 102 24.07 5.78 -2.96
CA ASN A 102 25.40 5.46 -3.46
C ASN A 102 25.38 5.20 -4.97
N GLU A 103 24.25 4.72 -5.49
CA GLU A 103 24.02 4.41 -6.90
C GLU A 103 23.40 5.61 -7.65
N PRO A 104 23.69 5.77 -8.96
CA PRO A 104 23.08 6.83 -9.76
C PRO A 104 21.56 6.63 -9.89
N GLN A 105 20.84 7.75 -9.88
CA GLN A 105 19.40 7.79 -10.14
C GLN A 105 19.13 7.85 -11.64
N PRO A 106 17.98 7.32 -12.12
CA PRO A 106 17.65 7.33 -13.54
C PRO A 106 17.41 8.76 -14.01
N THR A 107 17.88 9.07 -15.21
CA THR A 107 17.73 10.39 -15.84
C THR A 107 16.84 10.34 -17.08
N THR A 108 16.53 9.14 -17.57
CA THR A 108 15.71 8.89 -18.74
C THR A 108 14.76 7.71 -18.52
N TYR A 109 13.59 7.73 -19.17
CA TYR A 109 12.63 6.62 -19.05
C TYR A 109 13.17 5.29 -19.58
N ALA A 110 14.14 5.30 -20.50
CA ALA A 110 14.76 4.08 -21.00
C ALA A 110 15.53 3.32 -19.92
N GLU A 111 16.07 4.02 -18.91
CA GLU A 111 16.79 3.43 -17.77
C GLU A 111 15.86 2.73 -16.77
N THR A 112 14.56 3.00 -16.86
CA THR A 112 13.54 2.45 -15.95
C THR A 112 12.78 1.28 -16.58
N LEU A 113 13.09 0.93 -17.83
CA LEU A 113 12.53 -0.23 -18.50
C LEU A 113 13.19 -1.53 -18.04
N ASN A 114 12.37 -2.54 -17.77
CA ASN A 114 12.84 -3.92 -17.66
C ASN A 114 13.18 -4.48 -19.06
N PRO A 115 13.76 -5.68 -19.20
CA PRO A 115 14.09 -6.26 -20.49
C PRO A 115 12.91 -6.37 -21.47
N PHE A 116 11.72 -6.78 -21.00
CA PHE A 116 10.50 -6.81 -21.82
C PHE A 116 10.08 -5.43 -22.32
N GLY A 117 10.11 -4.42 -21.46
CA GLY A 117 9.82 -3.03 -21.80
C GLY A 117 10.81 -2.46 -22.82
N LYS A 118 12.09 -2.83 -22.72
CA LYS A 118 13.12 -2.47 -23.71
C LYS A 118 12.82 -3.10 -25.07
N ASP A 119 12.41 -4.37 -25.09
CA ASP A 119 12.00 -5.05 -26.32
C ASP A 119 10.75 -4.44 -26.94
N TYR A 120 9.75 -4.11 -26.13
CA TYR A 120 8.54 -3.42 -26.55
C TYR A 120 8.84 -2.02 -27.13
N ALA A 121 9.70 -1.25 -26.47
CA ALA A 121 10.15 0.05 -26.95
C ALA A 121 10.89 -0.07 -28.29
N ALA A 122 11.82 -1.03 -28.39
CA ALA A 122 12.57 -1.30 -29.62
C ALA A 122 11.67 -1.79 -30.77
N ALA A 123 10.58 -2.51 -30.48
CA ALA A 123 9.60 -2.98 -31.45
C ALA A 123 8.58 -1.90 -31.87
N GLY A 124 8.77 -0.65 -31.44
CA GLY A 124 7.98 0.51 -31.89
C GLY A 124 6.79 0.84 -31.00
N ARG A 125 6.78 0.39 -29.73
CA ARG A 125 5.93 0.91 -28.64
C ARG A 125 4.45 1.07 -29.03
N SER A 126 3.84 -0.03 -29.48
CA SER A 126 2.44 -0.06 -29.92
C SER A 126 1.80 -1.41 -29.64
N GLN A 127 0.47 -1.51 -29.69
CA GLN A 127 -0.21 -2.82 -29.52
C GLN A 127 0.34 -3.90 -30.47
N LYS A 128 0.75 -3.52 -31.70
CA LYS A 128 1.37 -4.44 -32.66
C LYS A 128 2.76 -4.91 -32.22
N ALA A 129 3.52 -4.09 -31.48
CA ALA A 129 4.86 -4.42 -30.99
C ALA A 129 4.84 -5.69 -30.12
N PHE A 130 3.81 -5.88 -29.30
CA PHE A 130 3.63 -7.10 -28.51
C PHE A 130 3.58 -8.36 -29.38
N GLY A 131 2.95 -8.29 -30.55
CA GLY A 131 2.94 -9.40 -31.52
C GLY A 131 4.33 -9.74 -32.06
N GLY A 132 5.24 -8.77 -32.13
CA GLY A 132 6.62 -8.94 -32.60
C GLY A 132 7.61 -9.43 -31.55
N ILE A 133 7.30 -9.27 -30.26
CA ILE A 133 8.18 -9.70 -29.16
C ILE A 133 7.67 -10.94 -28.41
N LYS A 134 6.47 -11.42 -28.72
CA LYS A 134 5.82 -12.52 -27.98
C LYS A 134 6.65 -13.82 -27.89
N SER A 135 7.49 -14.09 -28.89
CA SER A 135 8.33 -15.30 -28.95
C SER A 135 9.77 -15.05 -28.48
N LYS A 136 10.06 -13.84 -27.99
CA LYS A 136 11.35 -13.56 -27.35
C LYS A 136 11.29 -14.06 -25.90
N ASP A 137 12.44 -14.48 -25.42
CA ASP A 137 12.75 -14.62 -24.01
C ASP A 137 13.46 -13.32 -23.61
N SER A 138 12.69 -12.33 -23.13
CA SER A 138 13.21 -10.97 -22.98
C SER A 138 14.19 -10.85 -21.80
N ASP A 139 13.99 -11.61 -20.73
CA ASP A 139 14.81 -11.58 -19.52
C ASP A 139 15.83 -12.73 -19.40
N GLY A 140 15.82 -13.67 -20.36
CA GLY A 140 16.82 -14.72 -20.52
C GLY A 140 16.58 -15.91 -19.59
N ASP A 141 15.35 -16.13 -19.16
CA ASP A 141 14.98 -17.07 -18.12
C ASP A 141 14.64 -18.48 -18.65
N GLY A 142 14.57 -18.63 -19.99
CA GLY A 142 14.28 -19.85 -20.72
C GLY A 142 12.84 -19.97 -21.23
N TYR A 143 11.96 -19.01 -20.95
CA TYR A 143 10.57 -18.98 -21.41
C TYR A 143 10.32 -17.82 -22.37
N ASP A 144 9.38 -17.98 -23.29
CA ASP A 144 8.97 -16.86 -24.13
C ASP A 144 7.94 -15.98 -23.41
N ASN A 145 7.95 -14.69 -23.76
CA ASN A 145 7.07 -13.67 -23.20
C ASN A 145 5.58 -14.09 -23.28
N GLN A 146 5.18 -14.82 -24.33
CA GLN A 146 3.80 -15.27 -24.49
C GLN A 146 3.42 -16.32 -23.43
N ALA A 147 4.31 -17.27 -23.14
CA ALA A 147 4.12 -18.30 -22.14
C ALA A 147 4.03 -17.68 -20.74
N GLU A 148 4.90 -16.72 -20.44
CA GLU A 148 4.88 -15.99 -19.17
C GLU A 148 3.60 -15.19 -18.98
N ILE A 149 3.22 -14.38 -19.98
CA ILE A 149 1.97 -13.59 -19.91
C ILE A 149 0.75 -14.50 -19.79
N ALA A 150 0.75 -15.66 -20.45
CA ALA A 150 -0.34 -16.63 -20.34
C ALA A 150 -0.45 -17.23 -18.93
N ASP A 151 0.65 -17.36 -18.20
CA ASP A 151 0.71 -17.83 -16.81
C ASP A 151 0.70 -16.69 -15.77
N LEU A 152 0.46 -15.45 -16.23
CA LEU A 152 0.45 -14.22 -15.42
C LEU A 152 1.79 -13.96 -14.71
N LYS A 153 2.88 -14.18 -15.42
CA LYS A 153 4.27 -13.94 -14.99
C LYS A 153 4.86 -12.74 -15.70
N TYR A 154 5.82 -12.08 -15.05
CA TYR A 154 6.43 -10.85 -15.56
C TYR A 154 7.52 -11.18 -16.58
N PRO A 155 7.30 -10.95 -17.88
CA PRO A 155 8.25 -11.31 -18.95
C PRO A 155 9.57 -10.51 -18.96
N GLY A 156 9.73 -9.61 -18.00
CA GLY A 156 10.93 -8.79 -17.81
C GLY A 156 11.61 -9.05 -16.48
N ASP A 157 11.25 -10.13 -15.79
CA ASP A 157 11.82 -10.52 -14.49
C ASP A 157 12.09 -12.02 -14.48
N ALA A 158 13.38 -12.39 -14.63
CA ALA A 158 13.80 -13.78 -14.67
C ALA A 158 13.55 -14.55 -13.36
N ALA A 159 13.03 -13.91 -12.31
CA ALA A 159 12.53 -14.58 -11.11
C ALA A 159 11.04 -14.97 -11.21
N SER A 160 10.28 -14.40 -12.14
CA SER A 160 8.85 -14.61 -12.38
C SER A 160 8.62 -15.57 -13.54
N LYS A 161 8.58 -16.88 -13.25
CA LYS A 161 8.61 -17.93 -14.29
C LYS A 161 7.30 -18.71 -14.41
N PRO A 162 6.97 -19.25 -15.60
CA PRO A 162 5.85 -20.15 -15.76
C PRO A 162 5.94 -21.36 -14.83
N GLY A 163 4.80 -21.78 -14.28
CA GLY A 163 4.68 -22.88 -13.34
C GLY A 163 4.97 -22.51 -11.88
N GLN A 164 5.45 -21.30 -11.59
CA GLN A 164 5.54 -20.82 -10.22
C GLN A 164 4.16 -20.55 -9.64
N LYS A 165 3.93 -20.97 -8.40
CA LYS A 165 2.64 -20.76 -7.76
C LYS A 165 2.54 -19.30 -7.32
N ASN A 166 1.42 -18.66 -7.64
CA ASN A 166 1.03 -17.42 -6.97
C ASN A 166 0.58 -17.74 -5.53
N PRO A 167 0.76 -16.81 -4.57
CA PRO A 167 0.34 -17.05 -3.21
C PRO A 167 -1.18 -17.13 -3.17
N THR A 168 -1.72 -17.94 -2.27
CA THR A 168 -3.15 -17.83 -1.95
C THR A 168 -3.37 -16.48 -1.29
N VAL A 169 -4.31 -15.70 -1.82
CA VAL A 169 -4.66 -14.37 -1.32
C VAL A 169 -6.06 -14.41 -0.75
N LYS A 170 -6.24 -13.82 0.43
CA LYS A 170 -7.53 -13.51 1.03
C LYS A 170 -7.71 -12.01 1.11
N ALA A 171 -8.71 -11.51 0.39
CA ALA A 171 -9.06 -10.09 0.40
C ALA A 171 -10.07 -9.81 1.51
N PHE A 172 -9.88 -8.70 2.23
CA PHE A 172 -10.82 -8.18 3.20
C PHE A 172 -11.31 -6.80 2.75
N THR A 173 -12.62 -6.64 2.65
CA THR A 173 -13.26 -5.33 2.46
C THR A 173 -13.39 -4.58 3.78
N MET A 174 -13.63 -3.27 3.71
CA MET A 174 -13.92 -2.45 4.90
C MET A 174 -15.08 -3.01 5.73
N GLU A 175 -16.14 -3.49 5.06
CA GLU A 175 -17.29 -4.11 5.72
C GLU A 175 -16.88 -5.38 6.49
N GLN A 176 -16.09 -6.25 5.86
CA GLN A 176 -15.60 -7.48 6.48
C GLN A 176 -14.70 -7.19 7.68
N LEU A 177 -13.83 -6.18 7.59
CA LEU A 177 -12.98 -5.75 8.71
C LEU A 177 -13.80 -5.19 9.87
N LYS A 178 -14.82 -4.35 9.59
CA LYS A 178 -15.72 -3.80 10.60
C LYS A 178 -16.62 -4.86 11.25
N ALA A 179 -16.81 -6.01 10.61
CA ALA A 179 -17.52 -7.16 11.17
C ALA A 179 -16.66 -8.01 12.11
N LEU A 180 -15.33 -7.86 12.09
CA LEU A 180 -14.44 -8.47 13.08
C LEU A 180 -14.53 -7.75 14.43
N THR A 181 -14.04 -8.39 15.49
CA THR A 181 -13.94 -7.76 16.82
C THR A 181 -13.08 -6.50 16.75
N ALA A 182 -13.70 -5.35 16.97
CA ALA A 182 -12.99 -4.08 16.97
C ALA A 182 -12.12 -3.93 18.23
N HIS A 183 -10.92 -3.39 18.03
CA HIS A 183 -10.02 -2.91 19.08
C HIS A 183 -9.87 -1.40 18.94
N GLN A 184 -9.80 -0.71 20.09
CA GLN A 184 -9.62 0.73 20.15
C GLN A 184 -8.55 1.04 21.19
N GLU A 185 -7.60 1.90 20.82
CA GLU A 185 -6.51 2.33 21.70
C GLU A 185 -6.19 3.81 21.51
N PHE A 186 -5.89 4.47 22.62
CA PHE A 186 -5.33 5.82 22.65
C PHE A 186 -3.84 5.71 22.88
N MET A 187 -3.02 6.45 22.13
CA MET A 187 -1.57 6.33 22.27
C MET A 187 -0.82 7.57 21.78
N LEU A 188 0.41 7.70 22.27
CA LEU A 188 1.41 8.61 21.73
C LEU A 188 1.99 8.04 20.42
N ALA A 189 1.94 8.82 19.36
CA ALA A 189 2.74 8.62 18.15
C ALA A 189 3.94 9.59 18.21
N ASN A 190 5.08 9.06 18.64
CA ASN A 190 6.33 9.79 18.72
C ASN A 190 7.08 9.68 17.37
N ALA A 191 7.33 10.81 16.73
CA ALA A 191 7.87 10.92 15.39
C ALA A 191 9.29 11.49 15.38
N SER A 192 10.26 10.65 14.98
CA SER A 192 11.68 11.01 14.95
C SER A 192 12.01 12.28 14.14
N LYS A 193 11.29 12.55 13.04
CA LYS A 193 11.63 13.63 12.10
C LYS A 193 10.64 14.80 12.07
N GLN A 194 9.42 14.60 12.57
CA GLN A 194 8.32 15.54 12.33
C GLN A 194 8.30 16.62 13.41
N GLN A 195 7.78 17.79 13.07
CA GLN A 195 7.74 18.90 14.03
C GLN A 195 6.97 18.55 15.29
N TYR A 196 5.89 17.80 15.10
CA TYR A 196 4.94 17.47 16.14
C TYR A 196 4.86 15.97 16.36
N ASP A 197 4.96 15.60 17.62
CA ASP A 197 4.39 14.36 18.13
C ASP A 197 2.89 14.54 18.32
N PHE A 198 2.14 13.45 18.41
CA PHE A 198 0.71 13.56 18.63
C PHE A 198 0.13 12.39 19.39
N TYR A 199 -0.92 12.68 20.15
CA TYR A 199 -1.83 11.67 20.66
C TYR A 199 -3.01 11.49 19.71
N ALA A 200 -3.47 10.26 19.55
CA ALA A 200 -4.68 9.95 18.80
C ALA A 200 -5.35 8.69 19.35
N THR A 201 -6.66 8.58 19.15
CA THR A 201 -7.41 7.34 19.36
C THR A 201 -7.58 6.64 18.03
N TYR A 202 -7.09 5.41 17.91
CA TYR A 202 -7.30 4.58 16.73
C TYR A 202 -8.31 3.48 16.99
N LYS A 203 -9.07 3.12 15.97
CA LYS A 203 -9.98 1.98 15.99
C LYS A 203 -9.83 1.12 14.74
N GLY A 204 -9.84 -0.19 14.96
CA GLY A 204 -9.50 -1.17 13.94
C GLY A 204 -9.54 -2.60 14.44
N VAL A 205 -8.71 -3.47 13.85
CA VAL A 205 -8.62 -4.89 14.21
C VAL A 205 -7.19 -5.21 14.63
N LYS A 206 -7.01 -5.96 15.72
CA LYS A 206 -5.68 -6.45 16.12
C LYS A 206 -5.11 -7.32 14.98
N VAL A 207 -3.84 -7.17 14.65
CA VAL A 207 -3.23 -7.97 13.58
C VAL A 207 -3.36 -9.48 13.88
N LYS A 208 -3.24 -9.88 15.14
CA LYS A 208 -3.48 -11.26 15.61
C LYS A 208 -4.86 -11.80 15.24
N ASP A 209 -5.91 -11.01 15.46
CA ASP A 209 -7.30 -11.40 15.19
C ASP A 209 -7.56 -11.43 13.68
N LEU A 210 -6.93 -10.52 12.93
CA LEU A 210 -6.97 -10.51 11.48
C LEU A 210 -6.29 -11.74 10.86
N LEU A 211 -5.16 -12.21 11.41
CA LEU A 211 -4.53 -13.47 11.00
C LEU A 211 -5.46 -14.66 11.24
N THR A 212 -6.09 -14.72 12.42
CA THR A 212 -7.05 -15.78 12.76
C THR A 212 -8.25 -15.75 11.80
N ALA A 213 -8.81 -14.57 11.53
CA ALA A 213 -9.87 -14.39 10.55
C ALA A 213 -9.44 -14.79 9.12
N ALA A 214 -8.15 -14.70 8.82
CA ALA A 214 -7.60 -15.14 7.56
C ALA A 214 -7.42 -16.67 7.46
N GLY A 215 -7.56 -17.39 8.57
CA GLY A 215 -7.36 -18.84 8.66
C GLY A 215 -5.94 -19.22 9.11
N VAL A 216 -5.13 -18.27 9.55
CA VAL A 216 -3.77 -18.52 10.01
C VAL A 216 -3.76 -18.64 11.53
N ASP A 217 -3.19 -19.72 12.05
CA ASP A 217 -2.92 -19.87 13.48
C ASP A 217 -1.75 -18.95 13.87
N PRO A 218 -1.99 -17.87 14.65
CA PRO A 218 -0.93 -16.96 15.05
C PRO A 218 0.07 -17.61 16.04
N THR A 219 -0.24 -18.79 16.58
CA THR A 219 0.62 -19.53 17.52
C THR A 219 1.49 -20.60 16.86
N ASP A 220 1.36 -20.79 15.54
CA ASP A 220 2.17 -21.74 14.79
C ASP A 220 3.67 -21.40 14.93
N PRO A 221 4.53 -22.34 15.37
CA PRO A 221 5.95 -22.08 15.55
C PRO A 221 6.71 -21.74 14.27
N ASN A 222 6.15 -22.03 13.08
CA ASN A 222 6.76 -21.68 11.81
C ASN A 222 6.37 -20.26 11.33
N LEU A 223 5.37 -19.63 11.96
CA LEU A 223 5.04 -18.22 11.71
C LEU A 223 6.14 -17.34 12.31
N THR A 224 6.90 -16.64 11.46
CA THR A 224 7.98 -15.77 11.93
C THR A 224 7.54 -14.32 12.13
N GLY A 225 6.47 -13.90 11.46
CA GLY A 225 5.91 -12.56 11.57
C GLY A 225 5.08 -12.18 10.36
N VAL A 226 4.90 -10.87 10.16
CA VAL A 226 4.26 -10.30 8.97
C VAL A 226 5.10 -9.20 8.36
N THR A 227 4.97 -9.00 7.05
CA THR A 227 5.46 -7.82 6.35
C THR A 227 4.24 -7.02 5.91
N VAL A 228 4.12 -5.79 6.40
CA VAL A 228 3.05 -4.89 5.99
C VAL A 228 3.53 -4.02 4.84
N ILE A 229 2.69 -3.87 3.83
CA ILE A 229 3.06 -3.29 2.54
C ILE A 229 2.12 -2.12 2.20
N ALA A 230 2.72 -1.00 1.82
CA ALA A 230 2.07 0.21 1.31
C ALA A 230 2.26 0.34 -0.22
N PRO A 231 1.41 1.13 -0.91
CA PRO A 231 1.41 1.26 -2.36
C PRO A 231 2.60 2.05 -2.92
N ASP A 232 3.33 2.78 -2.08
CA ASP A 232 4.61 3.40 -2.40
C ASP A 232 5.78 2.43 -2.23
N GLY A 233 5.52 1.15 -2.02
CA GLY A 233 6.54 0.14 -1.80
C GLY A 233 7.23 0.21 -0.44
N PHE A 234 6.81 1.09 0.48
CA PHE A 234 7.24 1.01 1.87
C PHE A 234 6.77 -0.31 2.47
N MET A 235 7.70 -1.01 3.12
CA MET A 235 7.44 -2.29 3.76
C MET A 235 8.01 -2.27 5.17
N LYS A 236 7.25 -2.83 6.12
CA LYS A 236 7.68 -2.96 7.50
C LYS A 236 7.44 -4.37 8.00
N ASP A 237 8.49 -5.00 8.50
CA ASP A 237 8.42 -6.30 9.16
C ASP A 237 8.06 -6.16 10.63
N PHE A 238 7.12 -7.00 11.08
CA PHE A 238 6.77 -7.18 12.47
C PHE A 238 6.95 -8.64 12.86
N PRO A 239 7.82 -8.96 13.83
CA PRO A 239 8.03 -10.34 14.27
C PRO A 239 6.80 -10.86 15.00
N VAL A 240 6.59 -12.17 14.97
CA VAL A 240 5.44 -12.85 15.60
C VAL A 240 5.27 -12.50 17.08
N ALA A 241 6.37 -12.24 17.80
CA ALA A 241 6.34 -11.81 19.20
C ALA A 241 5.57 -10.50 19.43
N LYS A 242 5.66 -9.55 18.49
CA LYS A 242 4.93 -8.26 18.52
C LYS A 242 3.47 -8.40 18.12
N ILE A 243 3.14 -9.44 17.34
CA ILE A 243 1.77 -9.75 16.94
C ILE A 243 1.02 -10.41 18.11
N ASN A 244 1.70 -11.31 18.84
CA ASN A 244 1.08 -12.17 19.84
C ASN A 244 1.01 -11.59 21.26
N SER A 245 1.60 -10.42 21.49
CA SER A 245 1.70 -9.81 22.81
C SER A 245 1.13 -8.40 22.80
N ALA A 246 0.45 -8.03 23.89
CA ALA A 246 0.15 -6.63 24.15
C ALA A 246 1.46 -5.86 24.35
N TYR A 247 1.47 -4.62 23.87
CA TYR A 247 2.52 -3.66 24.15
C TYR A 247 2.36 -3.12 25.57
N PRO A 248 3.45 -2.68 26.22
CA PRO A 248 3.34 -1.99 27.50
C PRO A 248 2.52 -0.71 27.35
N ALA A 249 1.81 -0.34 28.42
CA ALA A 249 1.04 0.91 28.43
C ALA A 249 1.99 2.11 28.27
N GLY A 250 1.68 2.98 27.31
CA GLY A 250 2.29 4.30 27.20
C GLY A 250 1.99 5.15 28.43
N VAL A 251 2.68 6.28 28.58
CA VAL A 251 2.35 7.30 29.60
C VAL A 251 1.76 8.50 28.88
N PHE A 252 0.69 9.08 29.43
CA PHE A 252 0.14 10.31 28.90
C PHE A 252 0.92 11.51 29.46
N TYR A 253 1.34 12.41 28.57
CA TYR A 253 2.00 13.66 28.89
C TYR A 253 1.16 14.80 28.34
N GLY A 254 0.55 15.60 29.21
CA GLY A 254 -0.28 16.76 28.86
C GLY A 254 0.50 18.08 28.89
N GLY A 255 -0.09 19.12 28.31
CA GLY A 255 0.43 20.50 28.41
C GLY A 255 1.69 20.77 27.58
N LEU A 256 2.02 19.90 26.63
CA LEU A 256 3.17 20.05 25.71
C LEU A 256 2.79 20.68 24.36
N ASP A 257 1.56 21.17 24.21
CA ASP A 257 1.09 21.86 22.99
C ASP A 257 1.50 23.34 22.94
N THR A 258 1.23 23.98 21.81
CA THR A 258 1.54 25.40 21.56
C THR A 258 0.58 26.39 22.23
N ALA A 259 -0.54 25.91 22.79
CA ALA A 259 -1.43 26.74 23.60
C ALA A 259 -0.94 26.84 25.05
N THR A 260 -0.22 25.82 25.52
CA THR A 260 0.32 25.72 26.87
C THR A 260 1.77 26.20 26.96
N LEU A 261 2.63 25.80 26.02
CA LEU A 261 4.03 26.19 25.98
C LEU A 261 4.27 27.35 25.00
N PRO A 262 5.22 28.26 25.30
CA PRO A 262 5.54 29.36 24.39
C PRO A 262 6.06 28.82 23.06
N ASN A 263 5.75 29.48 21.95
CA ASN A 263 6.36 29.15 20.66
C ASN A 263 7.88 29.42 20.71
N PRO A 264 8.76 28.49 20.29
CA PRO A 264 8.51 27.19 19.63
C PRO A 264 8.63 25.95 20.52
N CYS A 265 8.43 26.10 21.83
CA CYS A 265 8.55 25.02 22.81
C CYS A 265 7.38 24.03 22.79
N GLY A 266 6.18 24.42 22.32
CA GLY A 266 5.06 23.49 22.15
C GLY A 266 5.25 22.59 20.92
N PHE A 267 5.14 21.28 21.10
CA PHE A 267 5.49 20.28 20.08
C PHE A 267 4.62 19.00 20.10
N VAL A 268 3.58 18.95 20.94
CA VAL A 268 2.61 17.83 20.95
C VAL A 268 1.24 18.30 20.49
N GLN A 269 0.58 17.49 19.66
CA GLN A 269 -0.81 17.67 19.28
C GLN A 269 -1.70 16.69 20.05
N TYR A 270 -2.84 17.17 20.56
CA TYR A 270 -3.84 16.35 21.25
C TYR A 270 -5.13 16.31 20.42
N PRO A 271 -5.94 15.25 20.52
CA PRO A 271 -7.29 15.26 19.96
C PRO A 271 -8.16 16.26 20.72
N ASP A 272 -9.22 16.75 20.07
CA ASP A 272 -10.17 17.70 20.66
C ASP A 272 -10.82 17.18 21.96
N GLN A 273 -10.92 15.85 22.10
CA GLN A 273 -11.44 15.18 23.28
C GLN A 273 -10.51 14.04 23.71
N LEU A 274 -10.06 14.10 24.96
CA LEU A 274 -9.32 12.99 25.57
C LEU A 274 -10.27 11.86 25.99
N PRO A 275 -9.89 10.59 25.80
CA PRO A 275 -10.64 9.46 26.32
C PRO A 275 -10.79 9.50 27.85
N ALA A 276 -11.87 8.88 28.35
CA ALA A 276 -12.11 8.79 29.79
C ALA A 276 -10.95 8.05 30.50
N GLY A 277 -10.55 8.58 31.65
CA GLY A 277 -9.49 7.99 32.48
C GLY A 277 -8.06 8.37 32.08
N VAL A 278 -7.87 9.14 31.02
CA VAL A 278 -6.56 9.72 30.67
C VAL A 278 -6.20 10.82 31.67
N VAL A 279 -5.05 10.68 32.34
CA VAL A 279 -4.54 11.62 33.35
C VAL A 279 -3.06 11.87 33.09
N ASP A 280 -2.63 13.12 33.19
CA ASP A 280 -1.23 13.51 32.98
C ASP A 280 -0.27 12.77 33.92
N GLY A 281 0.84 12.29 33.35
CA GLY A 281 1.86 11.49 34.03
C GLY A 281 1.44 10.08 34.40
N GLN A 282 0.24 9.62 34.01
CA GLN A 282 -0.26 8.27 34.31
C GLN A 282 -0.19 7.34 33.09
N PRO A 283 -0.15 6.02 33.31
CA PRO A 283 -0.32 5.05 32.22
C PRO A 283 -1.61 5.31 31.45
N ILE A 284 -1.50 5.28 30.12
CA ILE A 284 -2.62 5.34 29.21
C ILE A 284 -3.54 4.14 29.49
N PRO A 285 -4.85 4.34 29.70
CA PRO A 285 -5.79 3.25 29.95
C PRO A 285 -5.95 2.31 28.76
N GLY A 286 -6.25 1.03 29.04
CA GLY A 286 -6.57 0.02 28.04
C GLY A 286 -5.37 -0.77 27.53
N GLU A 287 -5.66 -1.84 26.79
CA GLU A 287 -4.62 -2.64 26.14
C GLU A 287 -4.09 -1.95 24.89
N GLN A 288 -2.82 -2.14 24.61
CA GLN A 288 -2.13 -1.63 23.42
C GLN A 288 -1.70 -2.82 22.55
N TRP A 289 -2.02 -2.82 21.26
CA TRP A 289 -1.76 -3.94 20.35
C TRP A 289 -1.31 -3.45 18.98
N LEU A 290 -0.48 -4.24 18.29
CA LEU A 290 -0.28 -4.04 16.86
C LEU A 290 -1.64 -4.23 16.15
N MET A 291 -2.13 -3.19 15.49
CA MET A 291 -3.45 -3.19 14.85
C MET A 291 -3.46 -2.55 13.46
N LEU A 292 -4.43 -2.97 12.66
CA LEU A 292 -4.81 -2.34 11.39
C LEU A 292 -6.00 -1.40 11.68
N ALA A 293 -5.74 -0.09 11.74
CA ALA A 293 -6.76 0.93 11.95
C ALA A 293 -7.49 1.29 10.66
N TYR A 294 -8.77 1.62 10.80
CA TYR A 294 -9.59 2.26 9.76
C TYR A 294 -10.27 3.55 10.27
N GLU A 295 -10.19 3.85 11.57
CA GLU A 295 -10.71 5.06 12.20
C GLU A 295 -9.62 5.73 13.05
N ARG A 296 -9.57 7.06 13.01
CA ARG A 296 -8.74 7.95 13.86
C ARG A 296 -9.63 9.02 14.45
N ASP A 297 -9.60 9.16 15.78
CA ASP A 297 -10.35 10.15 16.55
C ASP A 297 -11.86 10.15 16.23
N GLY A 298 -12.41 8.95 16.02
CA GLY A 298 -13.83 8.73 15.71
C GLY A 298 -14.23 8.95 14.25
N LEU A 299 -13.28 9.33 13.38
CA LEU A 299 -13.50 9.56 11.95
C LEU A 299 -12.80 8.50 11.12
N ALA A 300 -13.32 8.24 9.92
CA ALA A 300 -12.60 7.40 8.94
C ALA A 300 -11.25 8.04 8.60
N ILE A 301 -10.21 7.22 8.46
CA ILE A 301 -8.88 7.73 8.09
C ILE A 301 -8.89 8.13 6.62
N ASP A 302 -8.46 9.36 6.33
CA ASP A 302 -8.37 9.88 4.97
C ASP A 302 -7.53 8.96 4.07
N PRO A 303 -8.09 8.48 2.94
CA PRO A 303 -7.38 7.60 2.02
C PRO A 303 -6.06 8.19 1.53
N SER A 304 -5.03 7.35 1.45
CA SER A 304 -3.74 7.74 0.92
C SER A 304 -3.83 8.02 -0.58
N SER A 305 -3.09 9.02 -1.05
CA SER A 305 -3.00 9.35 -2.48
C SER A 305 -1.59 9.85 -2.80
N LEU A 306 -1.06 9.49 -3.97
CA LEU A 306 0.17 10.08 -4.49
C LEU A 306 -0.15 11.47 -5.07
N ASP A 307 0.49 12.51 -4.53
CA ASP A 307 0.44 13.85 -5.11
C ASP A 307 1.25 13.88 -6.41
N PRO A 308 0.63 14.10 -7.57
CA PRO A 308 1.33 14.10 -8.85
C PRO A 308 2.31 15.28 -9.00
N THR A 309 2.21 16.31 -8.15
CA THR A 309 3.10 17.49 -8.24
C THR A 309 4.37 17.30 -7.43
N SER A 310 4.25 16.73 -6.22
CA SER A 310 5.37 16.59 -5.29
C SER A 310 5.95 15.18 -5.22
N GLY A 311 5.26 14.18 -5.78
CA GLY A 311 5.61 12.76 -5.65
C GLY A 311 5.46 12.23 -4.21
N LYS A 312 4.79 12.98 -3.32
CA LYS A 312 4.60 12.60 -1.91
C LYS A 312 3.24 11.99 -1.67
N ILE A 313 3.15 11.13 -0.67
CA ILE A 313 1.88 10.59 -0.20
C ILE A 313 1.19 11.59 0.70
N ASN A 314 -0.05 11.92 0.34
CA ASN A 314 -1.03 12.55 1.22
C ASN A 314 -1.94 11.49 1.83
N GLY A 315 -2.61 11.81 2.94
CA GLY A 315 -3.49 10.88 3.65
C GLY A 315 -2.72 9.73 4.33
N GLU A 316 -3.45 8.93 5.11
CA GLU A 316 -2.85 7.85 5.92
C GLU A 316 -3.59 6.51 5.78
N GLY A 317 -4.75 6.50 5.14
CA GLY A 317 -5.70 5.39 5.09
C GLY A 317 -5.90 4.78 3.69
N PRO A 318 -7.02 4.07 3.44
CA PRO A 318 -8.12 3.84 4.38
C PRO A 318 -7.73 2.92 5.53
N TYR A 319 -6.57 2.25 5.41
CA TYR A 319 -5.98 1.42 6.44
C TYR A 319 -4.61 1.92 6.86
N ARG A 320 -4.33 1.91 8.17
CA ARG A 320 -3.04 2.29 8.73
C ARG A 320 -2.59 1.25 9.75
N ILE A 321 -1.30 0.86 9.74
CA ILE A 321 -0.74 0.11 10.87
C ILE A 321 -0.47 1.06 12.02
N ILE A 322 -0.95 0.66 13.20
CA ILE A 322 -0.71 1.33 14.46
C ILE A 322 0.25 0.50 15.28
N VAL A 323 1.31 1.15 15.76
CA VAL A 323 2.39 0.53 16.52
C VAL A 323 2.54 1.28 17.83
N PRO A 324 2.08 0.74 18.96
CA PRO A 324 2.35 1.35 20.27
C PRO A 324 3.85 1.37 20.59
N GLN A 325 4.25 2.20 21.57
CA GLN A 325 5.63 2.20 22.04
C GLN A 325 6.00 0.84 22.65
N SER A 326 7.11 0.28 22.19
CA SER A 326 7.75 -0.91 22.78
C SER A 326 8.46 -0.58 24.09
N THR A 327 9.01 0.62 24.19
CA THR A 327 9.63 1.18 25.39
C THR A 327 8.96 2.52 25.69
N PRO A 328 7.89 2.53 26.51
CA PRO A 328 7.15 3.74 26.84
C PRO A 328 8.05 4.85 27.36
N GLY A 329 7.83 6.07 26.84
CA GLY A 329 8.61 7.23 27.22
C GLY A 329 7.98 8.53 26.75
N ALA A 330 8.49 9.63 27.28
CA ALA A 330 8.02 10.97 26.95
C ALA A 330 8.26 11.31 25.47
N PRO A 331 7.40 12.15 24.86
CA PRO A 331 7.62 12.68 23.52
C PRO A 331 8.92 13.49 23.43
N ASP A 332 9.39 13.77 22.22
CA ASP A 332 10.52 14.65 21.95
C ASP A 332 10.33 15.44 20.65
N ARG A 333 11.05 16.57 20.53
CA ARG A 333 11.01 17.39 19.32
C ARG A 333 11.68 16.66 18.16
N GLY A 334 11.13 16.79 16.95
CA GLY A 334 11.67 16.11 15.78
C GLY A 334 13.07 16.57 15.36
N SER A 335 13.86 15.63 14.88
CA SER A 335 15.27 15.81 14.50
C SER A 335 15.51 16.74 13.31
N GLN A 336 14.49 17.02 12.49
CA GLN A 336 14.60 17.87 11.30
C GLN A 336 14.24 19.33 11.58
N TYR A 337 13.86 19.65 12.81
CA TYR A 337 13.46 21.00 13.21
C TYR A 337 14.50 21.61 14.14
N PRO A 338 14.77 22.93 14.04
CA PRO A 338 15.69 23.61 14.94
C PRO A 338 15.29 23.37 16.40
N GLN A 339 16.21 22.84 17.20
CA GLN A 339 15.98 22.58 18.62
C GLN A 339 15.98 23.91 19.37
N PRO A 340 14.84 24.32 19.95
CA PRO A 340 14.73 25.60 20.62
C PRO A 340 15.29 25.54 22.05
N THR A 341 15.77 26.68 22.55
CA THR A 341 16.23 26.79 23.94
C THR A 341 15.03 26.91 24.89
N CYS A 342 14.39 25.78 25.20
CA CYS A 342 13.20 25.72 26.06
C CYS A 342 13.53 25.34 27.51
N GLY A 343 14.67 24.69 27.75
CA GLY A 343 15.09 24.29 29.11
C GLY A 343 14.24 23.17 29.71
N ASP A 344 13.55 22.37 28.89
CA ASP A 344 12.49 21.43 29.30
C ASP A 344 12.79 19.95 29.01
N SER A 345 14.03 19.58 28.67
CA SER A 345 14.48 18.19 28.41
C SER A 345 13.74 17.43 27.30
N TYR A 346 12.92 18.11 26.50
CA TYR A 346 12.16 17.54 25.38
C TYR A 346 12.85 17.70 24.03
N ASP A 347 14.14 18.04 24.03
CA ASP A 347 14.93 18.05 22.80
C ASP A 347 15.02 16.63 22.20
N TYR A 348 15.27 16.56 20.90
CA TYR A 348 15.37 15.31 20.17
C TYR A 348 16.32 14.33 20.85
N ASP A 349 15.84 13.12 21.13
CA ASP A 349 16.64 12.06 21.72
C ASP A 349 16.49 10.77 20.91
N GLN A 350 17.53 10.43 20.15
CA GLN A 350 17.59 9.24 19.32
C GLN A 350 17.40 7.93 20.09
N ALA A 351 17.61 7.90 21.41
CA ALA A 351 17.43 6.71 22.23
C ALA A 351 15.95 6.42 22.57
N LYS A 352 15.05 7.39 22.37
CA LYS A 352 13.61 7.21 22.60
C LYS A 352 12.96 6.33 21.55
N ASP A 353 11.80 5.80 21.90
CA ASP A 353 10.99 4.98 21.00
C ASP A 353 10.13 5.86 20.08
N HIS A 354 10.64 6.11 18.87
CA HIS A 354 9.94 6.82 17.80
C HIS A 354 9.00 5.90 17.00
N ASN A 355 8.02 5.32 17.69
CA ASN A 355 7.07 4.35 17.15
C ASN A 355 6.30 4.82 15.91
N ALA A 356 6.08 6.13 15.73
CA ALA A 356 5.37 6.65 14.57
C ALA A 356 6.08 6.36 13.23
N GLY A 357 7.41 6.16 13.27
CA GLY A 357 8.19 5.76 12.10
C GLY A 357 7.87 4.35 11.59
N ASP A 358 7.29 3.51 12.44
CA ASP A 358 6.93 2.13 12.12
C ASP A 358 5.45 1.99 11.70
N MET A 359 4.66 3.06 11.80
CA MET A 359 3.26 3.09 11.42
C MET A 359 3.09 3.23 9.90
N VAL A 360 2.83 2.12 9.21
CA VAL A 360 2.61 2.07 7.76
C VAL A 360 1.30 2.78 7.38
N ARG A 361 1.40 3.75 6.46
CA ARG A 361 0.25 4.48 5.88
C ARG A 361 -0.27 3.77 4.64
N GLY A 362 -1.57 3.81 4.39
CA GLY A 362 -2.17 3.28 3.18
C GLY A 362 -1.89 1.79 2.98
N VAL A 363 -2.20 0.96 3.98
CA VAL A 363 -1.91 -0.47 3.92
C VAL A 363 -2.75 -1.14 2.82
N ILE A 364 -2.08 -1.84 1.90
CA ILE A 364 -2.72 -2.57 0.80
C ILE A 364 -2.58 -4.09 0.95
N ALA A 365 -1.54 -4.55 1.62
CA ALA A 365 -1.30 -5.97 1.84
C ALA A 365 -0.52 -6.24 3.13
N ILE A 366 -0.74 -7.44 3.67
CA ILE A 366 0.00 -8.02 4.79
C ILE A 366 0.46 -9.41 4.34
N ARG A 367 1.78 -9.56 4.11
CA ARG A 367 2.42 -10.84 3.86
C ARG A 367 2.64 -11.56 5.18
N ILE A 368 2.31 -12.84 5.22
CA ILE A 368 2.49 -13.70 6.38
C ILE A 368 3.75 -14.52 6.15
N ASN A 369 4.74 -14.37 7.04
CA ASN A 369 6.09 -14.88 6.86
C ASN A 369 6.30 -16.22 7.58
N PRO A 370 7.10 -17.14 7.00
CA PRO A 370 7.80 -17.01 5.71
C PRO A 370 6.87 -17.25 4.52
N LEU A 371 7.17 -16.63 3.38
CA LEU A 371 6.49 -16.98 2.13
C LEU A 371 6.76 -18.47 1.81
N PRO A 372 5.75 -19.27 1.43
CA PRO A 372 5.96 -20.70 1.14
C PRO A 372 6.98 -20.91 0.00
N ALA A 373 7.76 -22.00 0.08
CA ALA A 373 8.76 -22.28 -0.94
C ALA A 373 8.13 -22.47 -2.34
N GLY A 374 8.77 -21.87 -3.36
CA GLY A 374 8.29 -21.93 -4.75
C GLY A 374 7.01 -21.11 -5.01
N VAL A 375 6.61 -20.27 -4.05
CA VAL A 375 5.57 -19.28 -4.21
C VAL A 375 6.21 -17.94 -4.51
N GLU A 376 5.70 -17.27 -5.54
CA GLU A 376 6.10 -15.91 -5.89
C GLU A 376 5.46 -14.91 -4.93
N ASP A 377 6.17 -13.84 -4.59
CA ASP A 377 5.60 -12.81 -3.70
C ASP A 377 4.48 -12.04 -4.41
N PHE A 378 3.53 -11.49 -3.64
CA PHE A 378 2.51 -10.62 -4.18
C PHE A 378 3.14 -9.26 -4.51
N ASP A 379 3.04 -8.84 -5.77
CA ASP A 379 3.58 -7.57 -6.21
C ASP A 379 2.66 -6.40 -5.87
N ALA A 380 2.60 -6.06 -4.58
CA ALA A 380 1.78 -4.96 -4.09
C ALA A 380 2.30 -3.59 -4.56
N LYS A 381 3.57 -3.51 -4.98
CA LYS A 381 4.30 -2.27 -5.22
C LYS A 381 3.91 -1.58 -6.52
N ASN A 382 3.20 -2.29 -7.39
CA ASN A 382 2.93 -1.82 -8.73
C ASN A 382 1.40 -1.64 -8.95
N GLY A 383 0.55 -2.46 -8.31
CA GLY A 383 -0.92 -2.39 -8.45
C GLY A 383 -1.68 -1.94 -7.20
N GLY A 384 -0.97 -1.34 -6.24
CA GLY A 384 -1.44 -1.07 -4.88
C GLY A 384 -2.58 -0.06 -4.75
N TRP A 385 -2.55 1.01 -5.56
CA TRP A 385 -3.45 2.16 -5.40
C TRP A 385 -4.93 1.82 -5.63
N ALA A 386 -5.24 0.81 -6.45
CA ALA A 386 -6.61 0.33 -6.63
C ALA A 386 -7.20 -0.27 -5.33
N TYR A 387 -6.36 -0.85 -4.47
CA TYR A 387 -6.79 -1.39 -3.17
C TYR A 387 -7.14 -0.29 -2.17
N ILE A 388 -6.45 0.85 -2.23
CA ILE A 388 -6.84 2.06 -1.50
C ILE A 388 -8.21 2.53 -1.98
N ALA A 389 -8.39 2.72 -3.30
CA ALA A 389 -9.64 3.21 -3.87
C ALA A 389 -10.84 2.29 -3.54
N ASN A 390 -10.62 0.98 -3.56
CA ASN A 390 -11.64 -0.03 -3.26
C ASN A 390 -11.75 -0.36 -1.76
N SER A 391 -10.98 0.29 -0.89
CA SER A 391 -10.91 -0.01 0.55
C SER A 391 -10.80 -1.51 0.82
N THR A 392 -9.85 -2.16 0.17
CA THR A 392 -9.58 -3.59 0.29
C THR A 392 -8.15 -3.80 0.76
N VAL A 393 -7.93 -4.75 1.67
CA VAL A 393 -6.58 -5.18 2.09
C VAL A 393 -6.40 -6.65 1.80
N LEU A 394 -5.20 -7.04 1.37
CA LEU A 394 -4.87 -8.42 1.04
C LEU A 394 -4.04 -9.09 2.13
N LEU A 395 -4.42 -10.29 2.53
CA LEU A 395 -3.60 -11.17 3.36
C LEU A 395 -3.16 -12.36 2.53
N TYR A 396 -1.87 -12.69 2.56
CA TYR A 396 -1.32 -13.78 1.75
C TYR A 396 -0.04 -14.34 2.37
N GLY A 397 0.37 -15.52 1.93
CA GLY A 397 1.62 -16.16 2.38
C GLY A 397 1.38 -17.36 3.28
N TYR A 398 2.19 -17.51 4.33
CA TYR A 398 2.14 -18.65 5.24
C TYR A 398 0.74 -18.90 5.80
N GLY A 399 0.32 -20.16 5.85
CA GLY A 399 -0.92 -20.60 6.51
C GLY A 399 -2.23 -20.22 5.81
N ILE A 400 -2.22 -19.45 4.72
CA ILE A 400 -3.46 -19.12 3.99
C ILE A 400 -3.87 -20.30 3.12
N GLU A 401 -4.90 -21.01 3.55
CA GLU A 401 -5.50 -22.12 2.81
C GLU A 401 -6.39 -21.64 1.66
N LYS A 402 -6.48 -22.45 0.59
CA LYS A 402 -7.44 -22.19 -0.49
C LYS A 402 -8.87 -22.40 0.05
N PRO A 403 -9.80 -21.50 -0.27
CA PRO A 403 -11.21 -21.67 0.10
C PRO A 403 -11.84 -22.95 -0.47
#